data_AF-A0A9P9X822-F1
#
_entry.id   AF-A0A9P9X822-F1
#
_cell.length_a   1.000
_cell.length_b   1.000
_cell.length_c   1.000
_cell.angle_alpha   90.00
_cell.angle_beta   90.00
_cell.angle_gamma   90.00
#
_symmetry.space_group_name_H-M   'P 1'
#
loop_
_entity.id
_entity.type
_entity.pdbx_description
1 polymer ?
#
loop_
_entity_poly.entity_id
_entity_poly.type
_entity_poly.pdbx_seq_one_letter_code
_entity_poly.pdbx_strand_id
1 'polypeptide(L)'
;MQLYATTIHDLGRRRDLEAHDRSSKIRTLVVILVLLVSAMVTGSDDFPMLFRLLESALATIGGEDCLGHDELSAFIMRQVYKLRVYSAPLLSEESGILTLSSRKQVTRAFECMKYCSQQRPEHSETVSRIMNLVQQSHNIYLHRAGTNVMISQSAVISLDNHMKKSVERVQLFIETFQSFPADSPGREVLVWAFFVAASGCMTDEHKDFFRITLRECHQKSRFENILKALNHLERIWDRQLFGLRWASQLPEARLLIM
;
A
#
# COMPACT_ATOMS: atom_id res chain seq x y z
N MET A 1 19.77 -19.11 8.84
CA MET A 1 18.56 -19.97 8.71
C MET A 1 18.09 -20.58 10.03
N GLN A 2 18.96 -20.95 10.98
CA GLN A 2 18.54 -21.53 12.27
C GLN A 2 17.65 -20.63 13.13
N LEU A 3 17.94 -19.32 13.23
CA LEU A 3 17.19 -18.40 14.11
C LEU A 3 15.70 -18.27 13.76
N TYR A 4 15.39 -18.20 12.46
CA TYR A 4 14.01 -18.14 11.95
C TYR A 4 13.26 -19.45 12.23
N ALA A 5 13.90 -20.61 12.02
CA ALA A 5 13.31 -21.90 12.31
C ALA A 5 13.01 -22.06 13.82
N THR A 6 13.92 -21.61 14.69
CA THR A 6 13.70 -21.63 16.15
C THR A 6 12.60 -20.67 16.58
N THR A 7 12.54 -19.47 15.98
CA THR A 7 11.50 -18.48 16.30
C THR A 7 10.11 -18.94 15.82
N ILE A 8 10.02 -19.54 14.63
CA ILE A 8 8.78 -20.13 14.10
C ILE A 8 8.36 -21.35 14.93
N HIS A 9 9.30 -22.19 15.35
CA HIS A 9 9.05 -23.33 16.23
C HIS A 9 8.53 -22.88 17.62
N ASP A 10 9.12 -21.84 18.19
CA ASP A 10 8.69 -21.28 19.48
C ASP A 10 7.35 -20.55 19.39
N LEU A 11 7.07 -19.86 18.28
CA LEU A 11 5.74 -19.32 17.95
C LEU A 11 4.72 -20.46 17.82
N GLY A 12 5.10 -21.58 17.20
CA GLY A 12 4.27 -22.78 17.05
C GLY A 12 3.96 -23.50 18.38
N ARG A 13 4.83 -23.36 19.40
CA ARG A 13 4.59 -23.84 20.77
C ARG A 13 3.64 -22.93 21.58
N ARG A 14 3.52 -21.65 21.23
CA ARG A 14 2.70 -20.65 21.93
C ARG A 14 1.30 -20.52 21.30
N ARG A 15 0.59 -21.65 21.20
CA ARG A 15 -0.73 -21.73 20.54
C ARG A 15 -1.85 -20.95 21.25
N ASP A 16 -1.62 -20.50 22.47
CA ASP A 16 -2.67 -19.94 23.31
C ASP A 16 -2.48 -18.44 23.58
N LEU A 17 -2.44 -17.64 22.50
CA LEU A 17 -2.32 -16.17 22.58
C LEU A 17 -3.42 -15.55 23.46
N GLU A 18 -4.57 -16.21 23.62
CA GLU A 18 -5.68 -15.76 24.47
C GLU A 18 -5.28 -15.72 25.95
N ALA A 19 -4.61 -16.77 26.43
CA ALA A 19 -4.15 -16.94 27.82
C ALA A 19 -2.91 -16.12 28.20
N HIS A 20 -2.28 -15.43 27.24
CA HIS A 20 -1.05 -14.66 27.49
C HIS A 20 -1.33 -13.27 28.06
N ASP A 21 -0.37 -12.78 28.86
CA ASP A 21 -0.38 -11.40 29.36
C ASP A 21 -0.30 -10.38 28.21
N ARG A 22 -0.73 -9.15 28.50
CA ARG A 22 -0.74 -8.03 27.54
C ARG A 22 0.63 -7.80 26.89
N SER A 23 1.71 -7.96 27.65
CA SER A 23 3.08 -7.79 27.16
C SER A 23 3.42 -8.77 26.05
N SER A 24 3.01 -10.04 26.19
CA SER A 24 3.25 -11.07 25.18
C SER A 24 2.40 -10.89 23.92
N LYS A 25 1.16 -10.40 24.06
CA LYS A 25 0.31 -10.03 22.92
C LYS A 25 0.95 -8.90 22.09
N ILE A 26 1.39 -7.83 22.75
CA ILE A 26 2.11 -6.71 22.11
C ILE A 26 3.39 -7.18 21.43
N ARG A 27 4.21 -8.00 22.10
CA ARG A 27 5.44 -8.55 21.51
C ARG A 27 5.18 -9.34 20.23
N THR A 28 4.14 -10.17 20.20
CA THR A 28 3.77 -10.93 19.01
C THR A 28 3.44 -10.01 17.84
N LEU A 29 2.63 -8.97 18.06
CA LEU A 29 2.30 -8.01 17.00
C LEU A 29 3.52 -7.25 16.51
N VAL A 30 4.40 -6.81 17.41
CA VAL A 30 5.66 -6.13 17.03
C VAL A 30 6.53 -7.06 16.17
N VAL A 31 6.67 -8.33 16.54
CA VAL A 31 7.42 -9.31 15.75
C VAL A 31 6.82 -9.46 14.35
N ILE A 32 5.50 -9.58 14.23
CA ILE A 32 4.83 -9.70 12.93
C ILE A 32 5.03 -8.43 12.08
N LEU A 33 4.92 -7.23 12.68
CA LEU A 33 5.19 -5.97 11.99
C LEU A 33 6.64 -5.89 11.48
N VAL A 34 7.62 -6.33 12.28
CA VAL A 34 9.03 -6.38 11.87
C VAL A 34 9.24 -7.38 10.72
N LEU A 35 8.55 -8.53 10.75
CA LEU A 35 8.60 -9.51 9.66
C LEU A 35 7.99 -8.92 8.37
N LEU A 36 6.88 -8.19 8.47
CA LEU A 36 6.28 -7.50 7.32
C LEU A 36 7.21 -6.43 6.74
N VAL A 37 7.87 -5.63 7.58
CA VAL A 37 8.88 -4.67 7.13
C VAL A 37 10.05 -5.39 6.48
N SER A 38 10.50 -6.52 7.03
CA SER A 38 11.58 -7.31 6.42
C SER A 38 11.18 -7.87 5.05
N ALA A 39 9.94 -8.37 4.92
CA ALA A 39 9.39 -8.82 3.64
C ALA A 39 9.26 -7.68 2.64
N MET A 40 8.89 -6.47 3.08
CA MET A 40 8.88 -5.26 2.25
C MET A 40 10.30 -4.91 1.77
N VAL A 41 11.28 -4.79 2.67
CA VAL A 41 12.66 -4.41 2.31
C VAL A 41 13.30 -5.41 1.35
N THR A 42 13.06 -6.71 1.55
CA THR A 42 13.62 -7.79 0.70
C THR A 42 12.76 -8.11 -0.53
N GLY A 43 11.54 -7.55 -0.61
CA GLY A 43 10.53 -7.92 -1.59
C GLY A 43 10.17 -9.41 -1.56
N SER A 44 10.08 -10.01 -0.37
CA SER A 44 9.67 -11.41 -0.20
C SER A 44 8.23 -11.63 -0.66
N ASP A 45 7.96 -12.78 -1.29
CA ASP A 45 6.62 -13.21 -1.70
C ASP A 45 5.80 -13.85 -0.55
N ASP A 46 6.37 -13.85 0.66
CA ASP A 46 5.72 -14.25 1.92
C ASP A 46 4.71 -13.22 2.43
N PHE A 47 4.71 -12.00 1.88
CA PHE A 47 3.85 -10.90 2.33
C PHE A 47 2.39 -11.32 2.57
N PRO A 48 1.69 -12.02 1.65
CA PRO A 48 0.29 -12.39 1.88
C PRO A 48 0.11 -13.31 3.09
N MET A 49 1.08 -14.19 3.36
CA MET A 49 1.05 -15.07 4.52
C MET A 49 1.31 -14.29 5.81
N LEU A 50 2.32 -13.43 5.83
CA LEU A 50 2.65 -12.60 6.99
C LEU A 50 1.52 -11.62 7.34
N PHE A 51 0.84 -11.08 6.32
CA PHE A 51 -0.30 -10.20 6.53
C PHE A 51 -1.49 -10.98 7.11
N ARG A 52 -1.78 -12.19 6.62
CA ARG A 52 -2.78 -13.06 7.24
C ARG A 52 -2.43 -13.40 8.70
N LEU A 53 -1.15 -13.65 8.99
CA LEU A 53 -0.69 -13.89 10.37
C LEU A 53 -0.96 -12.68 11.27
N LEU A 54 -0.77 -11.45 10.78
CA LEU A 54 -1.11 -10.22 11.51
C LEU A 54 -2.61 -10.16 11.83
N GLU A 55 -3.46 -10.35 10.83
CA GLU A 55 -4.92 -10.31 11.01
C GLU A 55 -5.41 -11.41 11.96
N SER A 56 -4.88 -12.64 11.84
CA SER A 56 -5.20 -13.72 12.75
C SER A 56 -4.74 -13.42 14.18
N ALA A 57 -3.54 -12.90 14.37
CA ALA A 57 -3.05 -12.53 15.71
C ALA A 57 -3.91 -11.45 16.36
N LEU A 58 -4.34 -10.43 15.60
CA LEU A 58 -5.26 -9.41 16.09
C LEU A 58 -6.63 -9.99 16.48
N ALA A 59 -7.17 -10.90 15.68
CA ALA A 59 -8.42 -11.58 16.00
C ALA A 59 -8.31 -12.40 17.30
N THR A 60 -7.22 -13.17 17.47
CA THR A 60 -6.97 -13.96 18.70
C THR A 60 -6.75 -13.09 19.94
N ILE A 61 -6.27 -11.85 19.79
CA ILE A 61 -6.10 -10.93 20.92
C ILE A 61 -7.46 -10.38 21.42
N GLY A 62 -8.54 -10.54 20.65
CA GLY A 62 -9.86 -9.97 20.93
C GLY A 62 -10.16 -8.71 20.10
N GLY A 63 -9.32 -8.38 19.12
CA GLY A 63 -9.49 -7.23 18.24
C GLY A 63 -8.72 -5.98 18.69
N GLU A 64 -9.02 -4.86 18.02
CA GLU A 64 -8.30 -3.58 18.14
C GLU A 64 -8.38 -3.00 19.56
N ASP A 65 -9.54 -3.11 20.20
CA ASP A 65 -9.83 -2.49 21.50
C ASP A 65 -9.14 -3.20 22.68
N CYS A 66 -8.69 -4.45 22.48
CA CYS A 66 -8.11 -5.28 23.54
C CYS A 66 -6.60 -5.04 23.77
N LEU A 67 -5.95 -4.19 22.96
CA LEU A 67 -4.52 -3.88 23.11
C LEU A 67 -4.24 -2.82 24.19
N GLY A 68 -5.26 -2.10 24.65
CA GLY A 68 -5.14 -0.99 25.61
C GLY A 68 -4.72 0.34 24.97
N HIS A 69 -4.57 1.36 25.81
CA HIS A 69 -4.50 2.77 25.35
C HIS A 69 -3.13 3.44 25.54
N ASP A 70 -2.05 2.70 25.78
CA ASP A 70 -0.72 3.30 25.83
C ASP A 70 -0.15 3.59 24.44
N GLU A 71 0.95 4.36 24.41
CA GLU A 71 1.54 4.85 23.16
C GLU A 71 2.07 3.71 22.26
N LEU A 72 2.54 2.60 22.83
CA LEU A 72 2.99 1.46 22.03
C LEU A 72 1.82 0.75 21.37
N SER A 73 0.72 0.55 22.10
CA SER A 73 -0.53 0.01 21.53
C SER A 73 -1.08 0.93 20.44
N ALA A 74 -1.09 2.24 20.68
CA ALA A 74 -1.51 3.23 19.69
C ALA A 74 -0.62 3.21 18.44
N PHE A 75 0.71 3.14 18.61
CA PHE A 75 1.66 3.01 17.52
C PHE A 75 1.41 1.75 16.68
N ILE A 76 1.25 0.59 17.32
CA ILE A 76 0.96 -0.68 16.63
C ILE A 76 -0.31 -0.54 15.78
N MET A 77 -1.39 0.03 16.34
CA MET A 77 -2.63 0.20 15.61
C MET A 77 -2.51 1.17 14.43
N ARG A 78 -1.75 2.27 14.58
CA ARG A 78 -1.45 3.16 13.44
C ARG A 78 -0.73 2.42 12.31
N GLN A 79 0.20 1.50 12.62
CA GLN A 79 0.87 0.67 11.62
C GLN A 79 -0.09 -0.33 10.97
N VAL A 80 -0.94 -1.00 11.77
CA VAL A 80 -1.96 -1.94 11.28
C VAL A 80 -2.92 -1.27 10.31
N TYR A 81 -3.44 -0.08 10.66
CA TYR A 81 -4.35 0.66 9.78
C TYR A 81 -3.71 1.04 8.45
N LYS A 82 -2.47 1.53 8.49
CA LYS A 82 -1.71 1.85 7.28
C LYS A 82 -1.51 0.59 6.42
N LEU A 83 -1.05 -0.50 7.02
CA LEU A 83 -0.81 -1.77 6.35
C LEU A 83 -2.07 -2.30 5.67
N ARG A 84 -3.22 -2.31 6.36
CA ARG A 84 -4.50 -2.79 5.79
C ARG A 84 -4.91 -2.05 4.53
N VAL A 85 -4.75 -0.72 4.51
CA VAL A 85 -5.13 0.09 3.34
C VAL A 85 -4.16 -0.15 2.19
N TYR A 86 -2.85 -0.19 2.44
CA TYR A 86 -1.85 -0.36 1.38
C TYR A 86 -1.77 -1.80 0.87
N SER A 87 -2.05 -2.79 1.72
CA SER A 87 -2.05 -4.20 1.38
C SER A 87 -3.28 -4.62 0.58
N ALA A 88 -4.45 -4.00 0.82
CA ALA A 88 -5.72 -4.48 0.28
C ALA A 88 -5.71 -4.67 -1.26
N PRO A 89 -5.28 -3.69 -2.08
CA PRO A 89 -5.16 -3.88 -3.53
C PRO A 89 -4.12 -4.93 -3.97
N LEU A 90 -3.13 -5.20 -3.11
CA LEU A 90 -2.05 -6.16 -3.34
C LEU A 90 -2.43 -7.59 -2.90
N LEU A 91 -3.58 -7.75 -2.24
CA LEU A 91 -4.10 -9.04 -1.79
C LEU A 91 -5.21 -9.55 -2.71
N SER A 92 -6.16 -8.68 -3.07
CA SER A 92 -7.18 -8.97 -4.08
C SER A 92 -7.83 -7.69 -4.60
N GLU A 93 -8.36 -7.74 -5.83
CA GLU A 93 -9.10 -6.61 -6.40
C GLU A 93 -10.30 -6.24 -5.52
N GLU A 94 -11.05 -7.25 -5.06
CA GLU A 94 -12.20 -7.10 -4.17
C GLU A 94 -11.83 -6.42 -2.85
N SER A 95 -10.77 -6.88 -2.18
CA SER A 95 -10.30 -6.28 -0.93
C SER A 95 -9.89 -4.83 -1.15
N GLY A 96 -9.20 -4.54 -2.25
CA GLY A 96 -8.85 -3.19 -2.66
C GLY A 96 -10.08 -2.29 -2.83
N ILE A 97 -11.11 -2.74 -3.55
CA ILE A 97 -12.35 -1.98 -3.75
C ILE A 97 -13.04 -1.70 -2.41
N LEU A 98 -13.26 -2.74 -1.60
CA LEU A 98 -13.95 -2.63 -0.31
C LEU A 98 -13.21 -1.68 0.65
N THR A 99 -11.89 -1.83 0.74
CA THR A 99 -11.08 -1.06 1.69
C THR A 99 -10.92 0.40 1.24
N LEU A 100 -10.58 0.64 -0.03
CA LEU A 100 -10.31 1.99 -0.53
C LEU A 100 -11.58 2.82 -0.71
N SER A 101 -12.74 2.18 -0.92
CA SER A 101 -14.04 2.88 -0.93
C SER A 101 -14.49 3.32 0.48
N SER A 102 -13.92 2.74 1.53
CA SER A 102 -14.27 3.06 2.91
C SER A 102 -13.53 4.29 3.42
N ARG A 103 -14.26 5.42 3.51
CA ARG A 103 -13.73 6.67 4.09
C ARG A 103 -13.17 6.47 5.49
N LYS A 104 -13.79 5.60 6.30
CA LYS A 104 -13.32 5.27 7.66
C LYS A 104 -11.92 4.63 7.61
N GLN A 105 -11.72 3.62 6.77
CA GLN A 105 -10.43 2.91 6.67
C GLN A 105 -9.33 3.84 6.13
N VAL A 106 -9.61 4.57 5.05
CA VAL A 106 -8.67 5.53 4.47
C VAL A 106 -8.28 6.62 5.48
N THR A 107 -9.24 7.12 6.25
CA THR A 107 -8.97 8.13 7.30
C THR A 107 -8.08 7.58 8.40
N ARG A 108 -8.28 6.31 8.80
CA ARG A 108 -7.45 5.61 9.82
C ARG A 108 -6.03 5.35 9.32
N ALA A 109 -5.84 4.99 8.06
CA ALA A 109 -4.49 4.82 7.49
C ALA A 109 -3.64 6.09 7.55
N PHE A 110 -4.28 7.26 7.58
CA PHE A 110 -3.60 8.55 7.74
C PHE A 110 -3.32 8.94 9.19
N GLU A 111 -3.69 8.14 10.19
CA GLU A 111 -3.44 8.47 11.60
C GLU A 111 -1.95 8.63 11.93
N CYS A 112 -1.08 7.79 11.38
CA CYS A 112 0.37 7.93 11.59
C CYS A 112 0.86 9.30 11.06
N MET A 113 0.39 9.72 9.89
CA MET A 113 0.76 10.99 9.29
C MET A 113 0.21 12.19 10.09
N LYS A 114 -1.05 12.11 10.53
CA LYS A 114 -1.67 13.14 11.39
C LYS A 114 -0.93 13.26 12.72
N TYR A 115 -0.57 12.13 13.32
CA TYR A 115 0.23 12.11 14.54
C TYR A 115 1.58 12.80 14.32
N CYS A 116 2.33 12.44 13.26
CA CYS A 116 3.60 13.10 12.93
C CYS A 116 3.43 14.62 12.73
N SER A 117 2.37 15.05 12.03
CA SER A 117 2.07 16.47 11.83
C SER A 117 1.72 17.20 13.13
N GLN A 118 1.12 16.54 14.11
CA GLN A 118 0.83 17.13 15.43
C GLN A 118 2.10 17.28 16.26
N GLN A 119 3.01 16.31 16.18
CA GLN A 119 4.30 16.35 16.87
C GLN A 119 5.29 17.34 16.22
N ARG A 120 5.15 17.57 14.92
CA ARG A 120 6.02 18.43 14.10
C ARG A 120 5.18 19.33 13.17
N PRO A 121 4.53 20.38 13.71
CA PRO A 121 3.66 21.27 12.92
C PRO A 121 4.35 21.93 11.73
N GLU A 122 5.68 22.11 11.80
CA GLU A 122 6.53 22.62 10.71
C GLU A 122 6.46 21.76 9.44
N HIS A 123 6.06 20.48 9.55
CA HIS A 123 5.91 19.56 8.43
C HIS A 123 4.46 19.36 7.97
N SER A 124 3.50 20.10 8.54
CA SER A 124 2.07 19.92 8.26
C SER A 124 1.68 20.06 6.79
N GLU A 125 2.26 21.03 6.07
CA GLU A 125 2.01 21.21 4.64
C GLU A 125 2.53 20.01 3.83
N THR A 126 3.73 19.54 4.16
CA THR A 126 4.35 18.36 3.53
C THR A 126 3.48 17.13 3.75
N VAL A 127 3.01 16.91 4.98
CA VAL A 127 2.10 15.81 5.32
C VAL A 127 0.78 15.91 4.55
N SER A 128 0.19 17.11 4.45
CA SER A 128 -1.04 17.34 3.69
C SER A 128 -0.88 16.99 2.21
N ARG A 129 0.26 17.36 1.60
CA ARG A 129 0.60 17.01 0.22
C ARG A 129 0.77 15.50 0.03
N ILE A 130 1.44 14.80 0.96
CA ILE A 130 1.56 13.34 0.92
C ILE A 130 0.17 12.69 1.00
N MET A 131 -0.68 13.13 1.92
CA MET A 131 -2.05 12.63 2.05
C MET A 131 -2.87 12.87 0.78
N ASN A 132 -2.70 14.02 0.11
CA ASN A 132 -3.34 14.33 -1.16
C ASN A 132 -2.90 13.34 -2.26
N LEU A 133 -1.59 13.12 -2.42
CA LEU A 133 -1.07 12.17 -3.43
C LEU A 133 -1.57 10.75 -3.18
N VAL A 134 -1.56 10.27 -1.93
CA VAL A 134 -2.12 8.95 -1.60
C VAL A 134 -3.61 8.88 -1.93
N GLN A 135 -4.38 9.94 -1.66
CA GLN A 135 -5.79 10.01 -2.02
C GLN A 135 -6.00 10.00 -3.54
N GLN A 136 -5.15 10.66 -4.32
CA GLN A 136 -5.19 10.60 -5.78
C GLN A 136 -4.94 9.18 -6.28
N SER A 137 -3.97 8.46 -5.71
CA SER A 137 -3.73 7.04 -6.03
C SER A 137 -4.93 6.15 -5.70
N HIS A 138 -5.60 6.37 -4.56
CA HIS A 138 -6.87 5.68 -4.26
C HIS A 138 -7.92 5.92 -5.35
N ASN A 139 -8.07 7.18 -5.78
CA ASN A 139 -9.05 7.55 -6.80
C ASN A 139 -8.71 6.93 -8.17
N ILE A 140 -7.42 6.87 -8.53
CA ILE A 140 -6.94 6.18 -9.75
C ILE A 140 -7.32 4.70 -9.70
N TYR A 141 -7.03 4.02 -8.59
CA TYR A 141 -7.38 2.61 -8.40
C TYR A 141 -8.88 2.36 -8.51
N LEU A 142 -9.69 3.08 -7.73
CA LEU A 142 -11.15 2.90 -7.71
C LEU A 142 -11.79 3.23 -9.05
N HIS A 143 -11.26 4.22 -9.79
CA HIS A 143 -11.75 4.54 -11.12
C HIS A 143 -11.63 3.34 -12.06
N ARG A 144 -10.52 2.60 -12.02
CA ARG A 144 -10.33 1.40 -12.84
C ARG A 144 -11.11 0.20 -12.31
N ALA A 145 -10.95 -0.12 -11.03
CA ALA A 145 -11.51 -1.34 -10.44
C ALA A 145 -13.05 -1.32 -10.45
N GLY A 146 -13.66 -0.13 -10.36
CA GLY A 146 -15.11 0.06 -10.42
C GLY A 146 -15.69 0.07 -11.84
N THR A 147 -14.89 0.07 -12.91
CA THR A 147 -15.44 0.05 -14.28
C THR A 147 -15.74 -1.37 -14.74
N ASN A 148 -16.95 -1.87 -14.42
CA ASN A 148 -17.55 -2.99 -15.16
C ASN A 148 -18.06 -2.47 -16.50
N VAL A 149 -17.23 -2.47 -17.54
CA VAL A 149 -17.68 -2.04 -18.87
C VAL A 149 -18.54 -3.15 -19.47
N MET A 150 -19.86 -3.09 -19.23
CA MET A 150 -20.88 -3.75 -20.04
C MET A 150 -20.90 -3.05 -21.41
N ILE A 151 -20.39 -3.72 -22.44
CA ILE A 151 -20.27 -3.16 -23.79
C ILE A 151 -21.60 -3.37 -24.53
N SER A 152 -22.31 -2.28 -24.79
CA SER A 152 -23.32 -2.16 -25.86
C SER A 152 -22.95 -0.97 -26.76
N GLN A 153 -23.36 -0.98 -28.03
CA GLN A 153 -22.80 -0.21 -29.17
C GLN A 153 -22.67 1.33 -29.03
N SER A 154 -23.15 1.96 -27.96
CA SER A 154 -22.78 3.32 -27.54
C SER A 154 -21.36 3.41 -26.92
N ALA A 155 -20.62 2.31 -26.93
CA ALA A 155 -19.36 2.08 -26.21
C ALA A 155 -18.11 2.83 -26.72
N VAL A 156 -18.06 3.28 -27.98
CA VAL A 156 -16.82 3.87 -28.52
C VAL A 156 -16.55 5.26 -27.92
N ILE A 157 -17.57 6.12 -27.89
CA ILE A 157 -17.46 7.47 -27.30
C ILE A 157 -17.27 7.38 -25.78
N SER A 158 -17.82 6.35 -25.12
CA SER A 158 -17.64 6.16 -23.68
C SER A 158 -16.25 5.60 -23.33
N LEU A 159 -15.64 4.82 -24.21
CA LEU A 159 -14.27 4.30 -24.05
C LEU A 159 -13.23 5.41 -24.21
N ASP A 160 -13.31 6.23 -25.27
CA ASP A 160 -12.37 7.35 -25.48
C ASP A 160 -12.40 8.33 -24.30
N ASN A 161 -13.60 8.64 -23.79
CA ASN A 161 -13.77 9.47 -22.60
C ASN A 161 -13.23 8.82 -21.32
N HIS A 162 -13.31 7.49 -21.19
CA HIS A 162 -12.75 6.76 -20.05
C HIS A 162 -11.21 6.75 -20.08
N MET A 163 -10.63 6.51 -21.26
CA MET A 163 -9.18 6.55 -21.46
C MET A 163 -8.63 7.95 -21.18
N LYS A 164 -9.28 8.99 -21.73
CA LYS A 164 -8.89 10.39 -21.48
C LYS A 164 -8.92 10.73 -19.99
N LYS A 165 -9.98 10.36 -19.27
CA LYS A 165 -10.08 10.57 -17.81
C LYS A 165 -9.01 9.81 -17.03
N SER A 166 -8.63 8.62 -17.49
CA SER A 166 -7.56 7.84 -16.86
C SER A 166 -6.21 8.56 -17.00
N VAL A 167 -5.89 9.05 -18.21
CA VAL A 167 -4.69 9.85 -18.47
C VAL A 167 -4.69 11.14 -17.64
N GLU A 168 -5.81 11.89 -17.61
CA GLU A 168 -5.93 13.13 -16.83
C GLU A 168 -5.69 12.93 -15.32
N ARG A 169 -6.16 11.81 -14.75
CA ARG A 169 -5.94 11.50 -13.32
C ARG A 169 -4.47 11.23 -13.01
N VAL A 170 -3.79 10.48 -13.87
CA VAL A 170 -2.35 10.21 -13.72
C VAL A 170 -1.55 11.50 -13.92
N GLN A 171 -1.93 12.32 -14.91
CA GLN A 171 -1.32 13.62 -15.14
C GLN A 171 -1.44 14.55 -13.93
N LEU A 172 -2.63 14.65 -13.33
CA LEU A 172 -2.85 15.43 -12.11
C LEU A 172 -1.97 14.96 -10.94
N PHE A 173 -1.79 13.64 -10.81
CA PHE A 173 -0.89 13.06 -9.80
C PHE A 173 0.54 13.52 -10.03
N ILE A 174 1.03 13.44 -11.28
CA ILE A 174 2.38 13.85 -11.65
C ILE A 174 2.59 15.34 -11.36
N GLU A 175 1.66 16.20 -11.78
CA GLU A 175 1.72 17.64 -11.53
C GLU A 175 1.74 17.97 -10.03
N THR A 176 0.88 17.28 -9.26
CA THR A 176 0.84 17.44 -7.80
C THR A 176 2.17 17.06 -7.18
N PHE A 177 2.79 15.96 -7.62
CA PHE A 177 4.08 15.52 -7.11
C PHE A 177 5.24 16.41 -7.57
N GLN A 178 5.22 16.91 -8.80
CA GLN A 178 6.25 17.84 -9.29
C GLN A 178 6.20 19.19 -8.57
N SER A 179 5.03 19.60 -8.05
CA SER A 179 4.91 20.77 -7.16
C SER A 179 5.50 20.54 -5.76
N PHE A 180 5.90 19.31 -5.43
CA PHE A 180 6.48 18.96 -4.14
C PHE A 180 7.94 19.43 -4.10
N PRO A 181 8.36 20.19 -3.07
CA PRO A 181 9.72 20.68 -2.99
C PRO A 181 10.74 19.53 -3.03
N ALA A 182 11.78 19.66 -3.86
CA ALA A 182 12.73 18.57 -4.13
C ALA A 182 13.39 18.02 -2.85
N ASP A 183 13.68 18.91 -1.91
CA ASP A 183 14.35 18.64 -0.63
C ASP A 183 13.38 18.36 0.53
N SER A 184 12.07 18.33 0.28
CA SER A 184 11.11 18.08 1.34
C SER A 184 11.18 16.62 1.81
N PRO A 185 11.25 16.36 3.13
CA PRO A 185 11.32 15.01 3.67
C PRO A 185 10.03 14.23 3.38
N GLY A 186 10.15 12.91 3.17
CA GLY A 186 8.99 12.01 3.09
C GLY A 186 8.48 11.74 1.68
N ARG A 187 9.19 12.16 0.63
CA ARG A 187 8.92 11.73 -0.76
C ARG A 187 9.01 10.21 -0.90
N GLU A 188 9.86 9.58 -0.09
CA GLU A 188 10.05 8.13 -0.04
C GLU A 188 8.83 7.38 0.52
N VAL A 189 7.93 8.05 1.24
CA VAL A 189 6.69 7.46 1.77
C VAL A 189 5.64 7.25 0.67
N LEU A 190 5.87 7.80 -0.53
CA LEU A 190 4.95 7.76 -1.66
C LEU A 190 5.16 6.55 -2.57
N VAL A 191 6.05 5.61 -2.24
CA VAL A 191 6.35 4.45 -3.10
C VAL A 191 5.08 3.66 -3.47
N TRP A 192 4.18 3.41 -2.52
CA TRP A 192 2.88 2.80 -2.81
C TRP A 192 2.01 3.66 -3.74
N ALA A 193 1.96 4.96 -3.49
CA ALA A 193 1.17 5.90 -4.28
C ALA A 193 1.66 5.96 -5.74
N PHE A 194 2.99 5.98 -5.93
CA PHE A 194 3.64 5.89 -7.24
C PHE A 194 3.30 4.58 -7.92
N PHE A 195 3.43 3.45 -7.23
CA PHE A 195 3.13 2.14 -7.82
C PHE A 195 1.68 2.04 -8.31
N VAL A 196 0.71 2.48 -7.52
CA VAL A 196 -0.71 2.46 -7.90
C VAL A 196 -1.00 3.42 -9.05
N ALA A 197 -0.47 4.64 -9.01
CA ALA A 197 -0.65 5.61 -10.10
C ALA A 197 0.02 5.11 -11.39
N ALA A 198 1.23 4.57 -11.29
CA ALA A 198 1.99 3.98 -12.38
C ALA A 198 1.23 2.82 -13.06
N SER A 199 0.54 1.99 -12.26
CA SER A 199 -0.26 0.88 -12.80
C SER A 199 -1.40 1.34 -13.71
N GLY A 200 -1.88 2.59 -13.55
CA GLY A 200 -2.90 3.21 -14.38
C GLY A 200 -2.38 3.93 -15.63
N CYS A 201 -1.06 3.94 -15.87
CA CYS A 201 -0.48 4.64 -17.01
C CYS A 201 -0.93 4.06 -18.34
N MET A 202 -1.13 4.95 -19.33
CA MET A 202 -1.53 4.57 -20.69
C MET A 202 -0.61 5.15 -21.76
N THR A 203 0.10 6.24 -21.46
CA THR A 203 1.06 6.86 -22.36
C THR A 203 2.48 6.51 -21.95
N ASP A 204 3.42 6.52 -22.90
CA ASP A 204 4.81 6.17 -22.61
C ASP A 204 5.51 7.25 -21.79
N GLU A 205 5.11 8.52 -21.92
CA GLU A 205 5.64 9.61 -21.11
C GLU A 205 5.34 9.41 -19.61
N HIS A 206 4.13 8.96 -19.27
CA HIS A 206 3.78 8.64 -17.88
C HIS A 206 4.56 7.43 -17.37
N LYS A 207 4.69 6.37 -18.18
CA LYS A 207 5.47 5.18 -17.81
C LYS A 207 6.93 5.53 -17.54
N ASP A 208 7.54 6.32 -18.43
CA ASP A 208 8.92 6.80 -18.30
C ASP A 208 9.11 7.61 -17.01
N PHE A 209 8.20 8.53 -16.73
CA PHE A 209 8.20 9.31 -15.50
C PHE A 209 8.21 8.43 -14.24
N PHE A 210 7.30 7.46 -14.13
CA PHE A 210 7.25 6.58 -12.97
C PHE A 210 8.42 5.61 -12.91
N ARG A 211 8.94 5.15 -14.05
CA ARG A 211 10.14 4.32 -14.10
C ARG A 211 11.35 5.04 -13.52
N ILE A 212 11.56 6.30 -13.90
CA ILE A 212 12.63 7.14 -13.36
C ILE A 212 12.40 7.36 -11.86
N THR A 213 11.20 7.81 -11.47
CA THR A 213 10.87 8.12 -10.08
C THR A 213 11.06 6.92 -9.14
N LEU A 214 10.56 5.73 -9.51
CA LEU A 214 10.72 4.53 -8.68
C LEU A 214 12.18 4.06 -8.63
N ARG A 215 12.96 4.22 -9.71
CA ARG A 215 14.41 3.94 -9.67
C ARG A 215 15.13 4.87 -8.71
N GLU A 216 14.78 6.15 -8.66
CA GLU A 216 15.33 7.10 -7.68
C GLU A 216 14.96 6.70 -6.24
N CYS A 217 13.70 6.31 -5.98
CA CYS A 217 13.29 5.78 -4.67
C CYS A 217 14.11 4.55 -4.27
N HIS A 218 14.38 3.65 -5.21
CA HIS A 218 15.24 2.48 -4.97
C HIS A 218 16.70 2.89 -4.71
N GLN A 219 17.26 3.83 -5.47
CA GLN A 219 18.64 4.29 -5.26
C GLN A 219 18.87 4.85 -3.86
N LYS A 220 17.85 5.52 -3.29
CA LYS A 220 17.88 6.07 -1.93
C LYS A 220 17.66 5.03 -0.85
N SER A 221 16.62 4.19 -0.99
CA SER A 221 16.20 3.24 0.06
C SER A 221 16.93 1.89 0.02
N ARG A 222 17.35 1.46 -1.18
CA ARG A 222 17.85 0.10 -1.48
C ARG A 222 16.85 -1.02 -1.18
N PHE A 223 15.55 -0.71 -1.15
CA PHE A 223 14.52 -1.72 -0.91
C PHE A 223 14.21 -2.48 -2.20
N GLU A 224 14.39 -3.80 -2.15
CA GLU A 224 14.26 -4.71 -3.30
C GLU A 224 12.81 -4.82 -3.79
N ASN A 225 11.81 -4.57 -2.92
CA ASN A 225 10.42 -4.51 -3.38
C ASN A 225 10.19 -3.47 -4.45
N ILE A 226 10.94 -2.35 -4.48
CA ILE A 226 10.74 -1.28 -5.46
C ILE A 226 11.15 -1.77 -6.85
N LEU A 227 12.27 -2.48 -6.99
CA LEU A 227 12.69 -3.05 -8.26
C LEU A 227 11.73 -4.15 -8.73
N LYS A 228 11.30 -5.02 -7.81
CA LYS A 228 10.32 -6.07 -8.13
C LYS A 228 8.96 -5.48 -8.53
N ALA A 229 8.54 -4.39 -7.88
CA ALA A 229 7.34 -3.65 -8.22
C ALA A 229 7.46 -3.01 -9.62
N LEU A 230 8.62 -2.42 -9.95
CA LEU A 230 8.88 -1.88 -11.28
C LEU A 230 8.81 -2.97 -12.36
N ASN A 231 9.45 -4.12 -12.14
CA ASN A 231 9.35 -5.27 -13.05
C ASN A 231 7.91 -5.81 -13.18
N HIS A 232 7.07 -5.60 -12.16
CA HIS A 232 5.66 -5.94 -12.23
C HIS A 232 4.86 -4.90 -13.03
N LEU A 233 5.17 -3.61 -12.89
CA LEU A 233 4.57 -2.54 -13.69
C LEU A 233 4.81 -2.70 -15.19
N GLU A 234 6.02 -3.06 -15.62
CA GLU A 234 6.30 -3.31 -17.05
C GLU A 234 5.37 -4.41 -17.60
N ARG A 235 5.17 -5.49 -16.83
CA ARG A 235 4.24 -6.57 -17.19
C ARG A 235 2.78 -6.12 -17.23
N ILE A 236 2.37 -5.23 -16.32
CA ILE A 236 1.04 -4.62 -16.33
C ILE A 236 0.85 -3.81 -17.60
N TRP A 237 1.80 -2.93 -17.93
CA TRP A 237 1.74 -2.07 -19.11
C TRP A 237 1.67 -2.87 -20.41
N ASP A 238 2.47 -3.92 -20.53
CA ASP A 238 2.42 -4.84 -21.68
C ASP A 238 1.06 -5.52 -21.80
N ARG A 239 0.49 -5.96 -20.66
CA ARG A 239 -0.80 -6.68 -20.63
C ARG A 239 -2.00 -5.78 -20.86
N GLN A 240 -1.92 -4.50 -20.51
CA GLN A 240 -2.98 -3.51 -20.76
C GLN A 240 -3.23 -3.30 -22.26
N LEU A 241 -2.22 -3.48 -23.11
CA LEU A 241 -2.38 -3.44 -24.58
C LEU A 241 -3.37 -4.49 -25.08
N PHE A 242 -3.56 -5.58 -24.33
CA PHE A 242 -4.50 -6.66 -24.62
C PHE A 242 -5.84 -6.50 -23.88
N GLY A 243 -6.13 -5.32 -23.32
CA GLY A 243 -7.41 -5.01 -22.67
C GLY A 243 -7.55 -5.57 -21.25
N LEU A 244 -6.49 -6.15 -20.67
CA LEU A 244 -6.55 -6.67 -19.30
C LEU A 244 -6.68 -5.52 -18.27
N ARG A 245 -7.41 -5.79 -17.18
CA ARG A 245 -7.62 -4.82 -16.10
C ARG A 245 -6.42 -4.86 -15.15
N TRP A 246 -5.63 -3.80 -15.13
CA TRP A 246 -4.44 -3.72 -14.26
C TRP A 246 -4.75 -3.91 -12.76
N ALA A 247 -5.93 -3.46 -12.30
CA ALA A 247 -6.32 -3.59 -10.89
C ALA A 247 -6.39 -5.06 -10.44
N SER A 248 -6.83 -5.98 -11.32
CA SER A 248 -6.86 -7.42 -11.03
C SER A 248 -5.49 -8.08 -11.11
N GLN A 249 -4.47 -7.39 -11.62
CA GLN A 249 -3.11 -7.91 -11.76
C GLN A 249 -2.23 -7.56 -10.56
N LEU A 250 -2.54 -6.49 -9.81
CA LEU A 250 -1.75 -6.09 -8.64
C LEU A 250 -1.46 -7.23 -7.65
N PRO A 251 -2.41 -8.13 -7.33
CA PRO A 251 -2.14 -9.21 -6.39
C PRO A 251 -1.09 -10.22 -6.87
N GLU A 252 -0.87 -10.33 -8.18
CA GLU A 252 0.13 -11.23 -8.76
C GLU A 252 1.56 -10.81 -8.39
N ALA A 253 1.78 -9.56 -7.98
CA ALA A 253 3.06 -9.11 -7.49
C ALA A 253 3.50 -9.91 -6.25
N ARG A 254 2.55 -10.22 -5.35
CA ARG A 254 2.80 -10.80 -4.02
C ARG A 254 3.81 -10.02 -3.18
N LEU A 255 3.92 -8.72 -3.41
CA LEU A 255 4.85 -7.82 -2.72
C LEU A 255 4.09 -6.92 -1.75
N LEU A 256 4.72 -6.61 -0.61
CA LEU A 256 4.34 -5.43 0.16
C LEU A 256 5.06 -4.21 -0.41
N ILE A 257 4.30 -3.21 -0.85
CA ILE A 257 4.80 -1.96 -1.40
C ILE A 257 4.29 -0.84 -0.49
N MET A 258 5.18 -0.11 0.19
CA MET A 258 4.84 1.02 1.08
C MET A 258 5.96 2.03 1.17
#